data_AF-A0A7Y6ZHW0-F1
#
_entry.id   AF-A0A7Y6ZHW0-F1
#
_cell.length_a   1.000
_cell.length_b   1.000
_cell.length_c   1.000
_cell.angle_alpha   90.00
_cell.angle_beta   90.00
_cell.angle_gamma   90.00
#
_symmetry.space_group_name_H-M   'P 1'
#
loop_
_entity.id
_entity.type
_entity.pdbx_description
1 polymer ?
#
loop_
_entity_poly.entity_id
_entity_poly.type
_entity_poly.pdbx_seq_one_letter_code
_entity_poly.pdbx_strand_id
1 'polypeptide(L)'
;MNYLLGNGYALNGVIMVSAVFDLRTLFFAPNEDISHIVYLPTMASTSWYHDRVANKGSSLPDFVQDVREFTEQEYAPALFKGNRISTTEKSQIAHKLQAFTGISATVWERADLKITASEYFQELLRDEENTVGRLDSRYKGINIDPMSMDAFTDPQSDAISPAYTMAFLDYFYGQLGVSKDWLYATSAYSKEGFRWDWKHQGNNFWGADAAVTTLPDMAEALSKDPHVKVLIMNGYYDLATVFYGVEHSISHLDLPKEATDRIIMTYYEAGHMMYTHLPSAKLFREDLKKFIEDTLRK
;
A
#
# COMPACT_ATOMS: atom_id res chain seq x y z
N MET A 1 -15.33 -10.26 9.40
CA MET A 1 -15.67 -11.67 9.07
C MET A 1 -16.13 -12.44 10.30
N ASN A 2 -15.28 -12.60 11.32
CA ASN A 2 -15.60 -13.36 12.53
C ASN A 2 -16.89 -12.89 13.24
N TYR A 3 -17.09 -11.57 13.37
CA TYR A 3 -18.33 -11.01 13.94
C TYR A 3 -19.60 -11.50 13.22
N LEU A 4 -19.61 -11.46 11.88
CA LEU A 4 -20.78 -11.89 11.09
C LEU A 4 -21.02 -13.39 11.23
N LEU A 5 -19.96 -14.19 11.18
CA LEU A 5 -20.04 -15.64 11.38
C LEU A 5 -20.62 -15.98 12.77
N GLY A 6 -20.17 -15.29 13.83
CA GLY A 6 -20.70 -15.46 15.19
C GLY A 6 -22.18 -15.09 15.34
N ASN A 7 -22.71 -14.25 14.44
CA ASN A 7 -24.13 -13.91 14.36
C ASN A 7 -24.92 -14.81 13.38
N GLY A 8 -24.32 -15.89 12.88
CA GLY A 8 -24.97 -16.85 11.98
C GLY A 8 -24.90 -16.48 10.48
N TYR A 9 -24.20 -15.41 10.12
CA TYR A 9 -23.99 -15.01 8.73
C TYR A 9 -22.66 -15.56 8.21
N ALA A 10 -22.70 -16.74 7.58
CA ALA A 10 -21.55 -17.31 6.90
C ALA A 10 -21.30 -16.58 5.56
N LEU A 11 -20.08 -16.07 5.36
CA LEU A 11 -19.68 -15.37 4.14
C LEU A 11 -19.03 -16.35 3.16
N ASN A 12 -19.37 -16.24 1.88
CA ASN A 12 -18.69 -16.97 0.81
C ASN A 12 -17.28 -16.42 0.56
N GLY A 13 -17.11 -15.11 0.66
CA GLY A 13 -15.82 -14.48 0.58
C GLY A 13 -15.84 -12.99 0.86
N VAL A 14 -14.65 -12.40 0.94
CA VAL A 14 -14.43 -10.97 1.14
C VAL A 14 -13.50 -10.46 0.05
N ILE A 15 -13.85 -9.31 -0.54
CA ILE A 15 -13.01 -8.61 -1.51
C ILE A 15 -12.42 -7.39 -0.82
N MET A 16 -11.12 -7.20 -0.98
CA MET A 16 -10.37 -6.09 -0.42
C MET A 16 -9.56 -5.42 -1.53
N VAL A 17 -9.73 -4.11 -1.67
CA VAL A 17 -9.06 -3.30 -2.69
C VAL A 17 -8.09 -2.38 -1.97
N SER A 18 -6.81 -2.43 -2.32
CA SER A 18 -5.75 -1.64 -1.69
C SER A 18 -5.81 -1.69 -0.15
N ALA A 19 -5.66 -2.91 0.37
CA ALA A 19 -5.86 -3.19 1.78
C ALA A 19 -4.64 -2.85 2.64
N VAL A 20 -4.88 -2.63 3.93
CA VAL A 20 -3.85 -2.67 4.97
C VAL A 20 -4.33 -3.56 6.12
N PHE A 21 -3.42 -4.39 6.64
CA PHE A 21 -3.72 -5.31 7.74
C PHE A 21 -2.94 -5.02 9.01
N ASP A 22 -1.78 -4.37 8.90
CA ASP A 22 -0.92 -4.02 10.02
C ASP A 22 -0.34 -2.62 9.81
N LEU A 23 -0.70 -1.67 10.67
CA LEU A 23 -0.28 -0.28 10.48
C LEU A 23 1.22 -0.07 10.67
N ARG A 24 1.95 -1.01 11.28
CA ARG A 24 3.43 -0.95 11.30
C ARG A 24 4.03 -0.94 9.90
N THR A 25 3.34 -1.54 8.93
CA THR A 25 3.75 -1.54 7.52
C THR A 25 3.57 -0.18 6.83
N LEU A 26 2.85 0.77 7.45
CA LEU A 26 2.60 2.12 6.94
C LEU A 26 3.29 3.23 7.76
N PHE A 27 3.62 2.93 9.02
CA PHE A 27 4.18 3.90 9.95
C PHE A 27 5.70 3.82 10.01
N PHE A 28 6.36 4.91 9.66
CA PHE A 28 7.79 5.10 9.82
C PHE A 28 8.13 5.48 11.27
N ALA A 29 7.80 4.59 12.21
CA ALA A 29 8.02 4.80 13.63
C ALA A 29 9.52 4.81 13.97
N PRO A 30 9.98 5.64 14.92
CA PRO A 30 11.38 5.64 15.35
C PRO A 30 11.81 4.24 15.82
N ASN A 31 12.97 3.79 15.33
CA ASN A 31 13.56 2.48 15.63
C ASN A 31 12.76 1.26 15.10
N GLU A 32 11.82 1.46 14.18
CA GLU A 32 11.20 0.36 13.43
C GLU A 32 11.62 0.39 11.96
N ASP A 33 12.06 -0.76 11.44
CA ASP A 33 12.56 -0.87 10.07
C ASP A 33 11.51 -1.41 9.10
N ILE A 34 10.42 -2.02 9.60
CA ILE A 34 9.48 -2.78 8.75
C ILE A 34 8.86 -1.94 7.64
N SER A 35 8.43 -0.70 7.91
CA SER A 35 7.91 0.20 6.88
C SER A 35 8.96 0.50 5.79
N HIS A 36 10.22 0.73 6.16
CA HIS A 36 11.29 0.98 5.19
C HIS A 36 11.52 -0.23 4.28
N ILE A 37 11.50 -1.44 4.86
CA ILE A 37 11.67 -2.70 4.14
C ILE A 37 10.51 -2.90 3.15
N VAL A 38 9.27 -2.81 3.63
CA VAL A 38 8.12 -3.20 2.81
C VAL A 38 7.73 -2.16 1.75
N TYR A 39 8.17 -0.91 1.89
CA TYR A 39 7.96 0.12 0.88
C TYR A 39 8.89 -0.02 -0.33
N LEU A 40 10.05 -0.65 -0.18
CA LEU A 40 11.08 -0.68 -1.23
C LEU A 40 10.56 -1.25 -2.57
N PRO A 41 9.81 -2.38 -2.63
CA PRO A 41 9.28 -2.87 -3.91
C PRO A 41 8.33 -1.92 -4.62
N THR A 42 7.47 -1.19 -3.90
CA THR A 42 6.58 -0.17 -4.51
C THR A 42 7.37 1.07 -4.95
N MET A 43 8.36 1.50 -4.16
CA MET A 43 9.27 2.58 -4.56
C MET A 43 10.03 2.20 -5.84
N ALA A 44 10.58 0.99 -5.91
CA ALA A 44 11.26 0.50 -7.10
C ALA A 44 10.31 0.40 -8.31
N SER A 45 9.08 -0.08 -8.10
CA SER A 45 8.04 -0.12 -9.14
C SER A 45 7.75 1.29 -9.69
N THR A 46 7.63 2.27 -8.80
CA THR A 46 7.43 3.68 -9.16
C THR A 46 8.61 4.21 -9.99
N SER A 47 9.84 3.95 -9.54
CA SER A 47 11.05 4.33 -10.28
C SER A 47 11.15 3.64 -11.65
N TRP A 48 10.70 2.38 -11.74
CA TRP A 48 10.56 1.66 -13.00
C TRP A 48 9.57 2.36 -13.92
N TYR A 49 8.41 2.79 -13.43
CA TYR A 49 7.43 3.50 -14.27
C TYR A 49 7.98 4.81 -14.84
N HIS A 50 8.72 5.59 -14.03
CA HIS A 50 9.27 6.90 -14.42
C HIS A 50 10.64 6.86 -15.12
N ASP A 51 11.07 5.70 -15.61
CA ASP A 51 12.38 5.54 -16.28
C ASP A 51 13.59 5.97 -15.42
N ARG A 52 13.47 5.86 -14.09
CA ARG A 52 14.53 6.25 -13.15
C ARG A 52 15.50 5.12 -12.81
N VAL A 53 15.22 3.89 -13.24
CA VAL A 53 16.10 2.73 -13.05
C VAL A 53 16.89 2.46 -14.34
N ALA A 54 18.19 2.16 -14.20
CA ALA A 54 19.06 1.92 -15.35
C ALA A 54 18.79 0.57 -16.05
N ASN A 55 18.36 -0.44 -15.29
CA ASN A 55 18.01 -1.76 -15.81
C ASN A 55 16.60 -2.13 -15.36
N LYS A 56 15.65 -2.08 -16.31
CA LYS A 56 14.23 -2.37 -16.08
C LYS A 56 13.88 -3.87 -16.13
N GLY A 57 14.81 -4.74 -16.54
CA GLY A 57 14.49 -6.12 -16.84
C GLY A 57 13.53 -6.29 -18.03
N SER A 58 12.93 -7.47 -18.15
CA SER A 58 12.00 -7.85 -19.23
C SER A 58 10.57 -7.38 -19.02
N SER A 59 10.14 -7.28 -17.76
CA SER A 59 8.78 -6.90 -17.38
C SER A 59 8.77 -6.34 -15.96
N LEU A 60 7.72 -5.59 -15.60
CA LEU A 60 7.56 -5.10 -14.22
C LEU A 60 7.49 -6.26 -13.20
N PRO A 61 6.72 -7.34 -13.42
CA PRO A 61 6.70 -8.47 -12.48
C PRO A 61 8.08 -9.11 -12.24
N ASP A 62 8.89 -9.29 -13.29
CA ASP A 62 10.24 -9.84 -13.16
C ASP A 62 11.15 -8.89 -12.36
N PHE A 63 11.10 -7.58 -12.68
CA PHE A 63 11.85 -6.57 -11.95
C PHE A 63 11.45 -6.50 -10.47
N VAL A 64 10.15 -6.56 -10.17
CA VAL A 64 9.66 -6.57 -8.78
C VAL A 64 10.13 -7.83 -8.06
N GLN A 65 10.21 -8.98 -8.73
CA GLN A 65 10.74 -10.20 -8.14
C GLN A 65 12.21 -10.04 -7.72
N ASP A 66 13.05 -9.45 -8.57
CA ASP A 66 14.44 -9.13 -8.23
C ASP A 66 14.52 -8.20 -7.01
N VAL A 67 13.63 -7.20 -6.93
CA VAL A 67 13.58 -6.27 -5.79
C VAL A 67 13.13 -6.98 -4.52
N ARG A 68 12.15 -7.90 -4.58
CA ARG A 68 11.76 -8.72 -3.41
C ARG A 68 12.93 -9.53 -2.90
N GLU A 69 13.65 -10.21 -3.78
CA GLU A 69 14.81 -11.03 -3.40
C GLU A 69 15.91 -10.18 -2.74
N PHE A 70 16.23 -9.02 -3.32
CA PHE A 70 17.15 -8.07 -2.69
C PHE A 70 16.64 -7.59 -1.32
N THR A 71 15.32 -7.33 -1.22
CA THR A 71 14.69 -6.82 0.01
C THR A 71 14.84 -7.82 1.15
N GLU A 72 14.59 -9.11 0.89
CA GLU A 72 14.65 -10.20 1.87
C GLU A 72 16.08 -10.62 2.20
N GLN A 73 16.94 -10.75 1.19
CA GLN A 73 18.25 -11.38 1.36
C GLN A 73 19.35 -10.40 1.75
N GLU A 74 19.18 -9.11 1.45
CA GLU A 74 20.25 -8.12 1.61
C GLU A 74 19.82 -6.87 2.38
N TYR A 75 18.71 -6.24 1.99
CA TYR A 75 18.29 -4.98 2.59
C TYR A 75 17.79 -5.14 4.03
N ALA A 76 16.88 -6.08 4.28
CA ALA A 76 16.39 -6.34 5.63
C ALA A 76 17.52 -6.77 6.61
N PRO A 77 18.45 -7.68 6.25
CA PRO A 77 19.62 -7.97 7.07
C PRO A 77 20.54 -6.76 7.31
N ALA A 78 20.69 -5.87 6.32
CA ALA A 78 21.48 -4.65 6.46
C ALA A 78 20.87 -3.69 7.49
N LEU A 79 19.55 -3.46 7.44
CA LEU A 79 18.85 -2.65 8.43
C LEU A 79 18.91 -3.29 9.83
N PHE A 80 18.74 -4.61 9.92
CA PHE A 80 18.81 -5.34 11.19
C PHE A 80 20.18 -5.25 11.90
N LYS A 81 21.26 -5.06 11.14
CA LYS A 81 22.58 -4.79 11.72
C LYS A 81 22.63 -3.46 12.47
N GLY A 82 21.78 -2.49 12.10
CA GLY A 82 21.78 -1.13 12.65
C GLY A 82 23.17 -0.51 12.54
N ASN A 83 23.60 0.20 13.60
CA ASN A 83 24.92 0.84 13.64
C ASN A 83 26.13 -0.13 13.67
N ARG A 84 25.90 -1.45 13.69
CA ARG A 84 26.97 -2.46 13.57
C ARG A 84 27.35 -2.74 12.11
N ILE A 85 26.56 -2.27 11.15
CA ILE A 85 26.89 -2.39 9.72
C ILE A 85 28.23 -1.69 9.45
N SER A 86 29.11 -2.32 8.67
CA SER A 86 30.36 -1.68 8.29
C SER A 86 30.10 -0.56 7.26
N THR A 87 30.96 0.47 7.23
CA THR A 87 30.86 1.55 6.22
C THR A 87 30.87 1.01 4.79
N THR A 88 31.70 0.00 4.51
CA THR A 88 31.78 -0.65 3.20
C THR A 88 30.47 -1.35 2.83
N GLU A 89 29.90 -2.12 3.76
CA GLU A 89 28.63 -2.81 3.53
C GLU A 89 27.47 -1.81 3.35
N LYS A 90 27.39 -0.77 4.20
CA LYS A 90 26.39 0.29 4.07
C LYS A 90 26.43 0.95 2.69
N SER A 91 27.63 1.26 2.20
CA SER A 91 27.81 1.86 0.88
C SER A 91 27.40 0.90 -0.25
N GLN A 92 27.72 -0.39 -0.13
CA GLN A 92 27.27 -1.41 -1.09
C GLN A 92 25.75 -1.51 -1.17
N ILE A 93 25.05 -1.50 -0.02
CA ILE A 93 23.59 -1.52 0.03
C ILE A 93 23.01 -0.22 -0.57
N ALA A 94 23.59 0.94 -0.27
CA ALA A 94 23.17 2.21 -0.85
C ALA A 94 23.28 2.22 -2.40
N HIS A 95 24.34 1.63 -2.96
CA HIS A 95 24.48 1.49 -4.42
C HIS A 95 23.45 0.54 -5.03
N LYS A 96 23.09 -0.55 -4.34
CA LYS A 96 22.01 -1.44 -4.79
C LYS A 96 20.64 -0.76 -4.71
N LEU A 97 20.37 -0.03 -3.63
CA LEU A 97 19.17 0.79 -3.50
C LEU A 97 19.08 1.84 -4.62
N GLN A 98 20.19 2.50 -4.97
CA GLN A 98 20.23 3.39 -6.13
C GLN A 98 19.87 2.66 -7.43
N ALA A 99 20.39 1.45 -7.66
CA ALA A 99 20.10 0.69 -8.86
C ALA A 99 18.60 0.38 -9.01
N PHE A 100 17.90 0.08 -7.90
CA PHE A 100 16.47 -0.24 -7.90
C PHE A 100 15.54 0.98 -7.81
N THR A 101 16.01 2.11 -7.27
CA THR A 101 15.14 3.28 -6.99
C THR A 101 15.48 4.52 -7.81
N GLY A 102 16.65 4.57 -8.45
CA GLY A 102 17.14 5.77 -9.15
C GLY A 102 17.58 6.90 -8.22
N ILE A 103 17.31 6.81 -6.91
CA ILE A 103 17.77 7.78 -5.91
C ILE A 103 19.26 7.56 -5.65
N SER A 104 20.04 8.63 -5.67
CA SER A 104 21.50 8.51 -5.52
C SER A 104 21.93 7.80 -4.23
N ALA A 105 22.99 7.01 -4.29
CA ALA A 105 23.55 6.32 -3.13
C ALA A 105 23.93 7.30 -2.03
N THR A 106 24.37 8.52 -2.38
CA THR A 106 24.66 9.58 -1.40
C THR A 106 23.43 10.01 -0.61
N VAL A 107 22.25 10.04 -1.21
CA VAL A 107 20.98 10.32 -0.51
C VAL A 107 20.63 9.14 0.40
N TRP A 108 20.74 7.90 -0.08
CA TRP A 108 20.52 6.70 0.73
C TRP A 108 21.48 6.61 1.94
N GLU A 109 22.78 6.89 1.76
CA GLU A 109 23.76 6.90 2.84
C GLU A 109 23.45 7.97 3.89
N ARG A 110 23.03 9.16 3.44
CA ARG A 110 22.61 10.27 4.31
C ARG A 110 21.36 9.92 5.12
N ALA A 111 20.42 9.21 4.50
CA ALA A 111 19.21 8.71 5.13
C ALA A 111 19.43 7.45 5.99
N ASP A 112 20.68 7.02 6.20
CA ASP A 112 21.01 5.78 6.91
C ASP A 112 20.30 4.55 6.34
N LEU A 113 20.23 4.48 5.01
CA LEU A 113 19.52 3.47 4.22
C LEU A 113 18.00 3.47 4.42
N LYS A 114 17.42 4.50 5.05
CA LYS A 114 16.01 4.56 5.46
C LYS A 114 15.36 5.85 4.95
N ILE A 115 14.75 5.76 3.76
CA ILE A 115 13.94 6.82 3.18
C ILE A 115 12.47 6.52 3.49
N THR A 116 11.76 7.52 4.01
CA THR A 116 10.31 7.44 4.26
C THR A 116 9.51 7.62 2.96
N ALA A 117 8.22 7.28 3.00
CA ALA A 117 7.36 7.46 1.84
C ALA A 117 7.30 8.92 1.37
N SER A 118 7.10 9.88 2.28
CA SER A 118 7.06 11.31 1.96
C SER A 118 8.34 11.79 1.28
N GLU A 119 9.49 11.44 1.86
CA GLU A 119 10.80 11.82 1.31
C GLU A 119 11.00 11.24 -0.10
N TYR A 120 10.57 9.99 -0.34
CA TYR A 120 10.62 9.38 -1.66
C TYR A 120 9.74 10.11 -2.68
N PHE A 121 8.50 10.50 -2.31
CA PHE A 121 7.59 11.20 -3.23
C PHE A 121 8.21 12.45 -3.80
N GLN A 122 8.92 13.17 -2.93
CA GLN A 122 9.60 14.42 -3.23
C GLN A 122 10.92 14.23 -3.96
N GLU A 123 11.68 13.19 -3.61
CA GLU A 123 13.03 13.01 -4.13
C GLU A 123 13.07 12.49 -5.57
N LEU A 124 12.17 11.57 -5.94
CA LEU A 124 12.25 10.82 -7.20
C LEU A 124 12.34 11.72 -8.45
N LEU A 125 11.53 12.79 -8.48
CA LEU A 125 11.39 13.71 -9.61
C LEU A 125 11.77 15.16 -9.23
N ARG A 126 12.56 15.32 -8.16
CA ARG A 126 12.94 16.65 -7.64
C ARG A 126 13.66 17.50 -8.69
N ASP A 127 14.47 16.87 -9.54
CA ASP A 127 15.21 17.49 -10.64
C ASP A 127 14.31 17.98 -11.79
N GLU A 128 13.09 17.45 -11.88
CA GLU A 128 12.02 17.92 -12.78
C GLU A 128 11.07 18.93 -12.11
N GLU A 129 11.38 19.39 -10.88
CA GLU A 129 10.48 20.22 -10.06
C GLU A 129 9.10 19.58 -9.86
N ASN A 130 9.06 18.24 -9.79
CA ASN A 130 7.82 17.44 -9.66
C ASN A 130 7.84 16.53 -8.43
N THR A 131 6.65 16.11 -8.01
CA THR A 131 6.40 15.05 -7.02
C THR A 131 5.49 13.98 -7.61
N VAL A 132 5.58 12.76 -7.11
CA VAL A 132 4.64 11.68 -7.47
C VAL A 132 3.45 11.58 -6.52
N GLY A 133 2.37 10.94 -6.98
CA GLY A 133 1.20 10.59 -6.16
C GLY A 133 1.49 9.57 -5.07
N ARG A 134 0.93 9.77 -3.88
CA ARG A 134 0.84 8.78 -2.81
C ARG A 134 -0.15 7.67 -3.18
N LEU A 135 -1.33 8.04 -3.70
CA LEU A 135 -2.35 7.05 -4.07
C LEU A 135 -2.01 6.34 -5.38
N ASP A 136 -1.48 7.03 -6.38
CA ASP A 136 -0.96 6.41 -7.60
C ASP A 136 0.24 7.21 -8.08
N SER A 137 1.40 6.61 -7.92
CA SER A 137 2.67 7.27 -8.15
C SER A 137 2.98 7.52 -9.62
N ARG A 138 2.16 7.02 -10.56
CA ARG A 138 2.25 7.37 -11.98
C ARG A 138 1.87 8.82 -12.26
N TYR A 139 1.01 9.40 -11.42
CA TYR A 139 0.63 10.80 -11.51
C TYR A 139 1.79 11.67 -11.01
N LYS A 140 2.09 12.72 -11.76
CA LYS A 140 3.06 13.75 -11.38
C LYS A 140 2.33 15.05 -11.08
N GLY A 141 2.81 15.82 -10.10
CA GLY A 141 2.34 17.17 -9.81
C GLY A 141 3.50 18.11 -9.53
N ILE A 142 3.25 19.41 -9.67
CA ILE A 142 4.27 20.44 -9.47
C ILE A 142 4.72 20.44 -8.01
N ASN A 143 6.04 20.39 -7.80
CA ASN A 143 6.63 20.59 -6.49
C ASN A 143 6.85 22.09 -6.25
N ILE A 144 5.97 22.70 -5.45
CA ILE A 144 6.04 24.14 -5.16
C ILE A 144 7.18 24.54 -4.21
N ASP A 145 7.79 23.58 -3.52
CA ASP A 145 8.99 23.78 -2.72
C ASP A 145 9.96 22.62 -2.96
N PRO A 146 10.86 22.75 -3.95
CA PRO A 146 11.87 21.74 -4.27
C PRO A 146 12.86 21.43 -3.14
N MET A 147 12.80 22.11 -1.98
CA MET A 147 13.59 21.78 -0.78
C MET A 147 12.78 21.03 0.28
N SER A 148 11.47 20.90 0.11
CA SER A 148 10.59 20.17 1.03
C SER A 148 10.91 18.67 1.06
N MET A 149 10.69 18.05 2.21
CA MET A 149 10.69 16.59 2.39
C MET A 149 9.29 15.99 2.25
N ASP A 150 8.25 16.83 2.27
CA ASP A 150 6.86 16.42 2.17
C ASP A 150 6.18 17.00 0.92
N ALA A 151 5.31 16.20 0.31
CA ALA A 151 4.42 16.65 -0.75
C ALA A 151 3.28 17.51 -0.17
N PHE A 152 2.96 18.61 -0.84
CA PHE A 152 1.87 19.52 -0.45
C PHE A 152 0.49 19.00 -0.84
N THR A 153 0.45 18.06 -1.78
CA THR A 153 -0.78 17.49 -2.33
C THR A 153 -0.50 16.08 -2.86
N ASP A 154 -1.56 15.35 -3.19
CA ASP A 154 -1.51 14.08 -3.89
C ASP A 154 -1.91 14.27 -5.37
N PRO A 155 -0.95 14.20 -6.31
CA PRO A 155 -1.22 14.34 -7.75
C PRO A 155 -2.37 13.50 -8.31
N GLN A 156 -2.57 12.27 -7.82
CA GLN A 156 -3.71 11.45 -8.24
C GLN A 156 -5.02 12.09 -7.80
N SER A 157 -5.13 12.47 -6.52
CA SER A 157 -6.31 13.11 -5.93
C SER A 157 -6.67 14.39 -6.66
N ASP A 158 -5.71 15.25 -6.96
CA ASP A 158 -5.94 16.49 -7.71
C ASP A 158 -6.51 16.22 -9.10
N ALA A 159 -5.99 15.20 -9.78
CA ALA A 159 -6.40 14.87 -11.13
C ALA A 159 -7.83 14.28 -11.22
N ILE A 160 -8.26 13.51 -10.22
CA ILE A 160 -9.51 12.73 -10.32
C ILE A 160 -10.64 13.24 -9.41
N SER A 161 -10.33 13.81 -8.25
CA SER A 161 -11.34 14.11 -7.21
C SER A 161 -12.44 15.06 -7.67
N PRO A 162 -12.17 16.13 -8.46
CA PRO A 162 -13.23 17.02 -8.93
C PRO A 162 -14.30 16.30 -9.75
N ALA A 163 -13.90 15.42 -10.67
CA ALA A 163 -14.84 14.69 -11.52
C ALA A 163 -15.72 13.74 -10.71
N TYR A 164 -15.13 12.97 -9.79
CA TYR A 164 -15.87 12.06 -8.91
C TYR A 164 -16.82 12.82 -7.97
N THR A 165 -16.34 13.90 -7.36
CA THR A 165 -17.14 14.71 -6.43
C THR A 165 -18.31 15.35 -7.13
N MET A 166 -18.11 15.97 -8.30
CA MET A 166 -19.22 16.58 -9.04
C MET A 166 -20.24 15.55 -9.51
N ALA A 167 -19.81 14.42 -10.06
CA ALA A 167 -20.73 13.36 -10.52
C ALA A 167 -21.55 12.79 -9.35
N PHE A 168 -20.92 12.57 -8.20
CA PHE A 168 -21.62 12.10 -7.01
C PHE A 168 -22.62 13.14 -6.48
N LEU A 169 -22.22 14.41 -6.37
CA LEU A 169 -23.09 15.47 -5.84
C LEU A 169 -24.28 15.76 -6.78
N ASP A 170 -24.09 15.66 -8.10
CA ASP A 170 -25.19 15.73 -9.07
C ASP A 170 -26.19 14.60 -8.86
N TYR A 171 -25.71 13.36 -8.73
CA TYR A 171 -26.57 12.22 -8.42
C TYR A 171 -27.28 12.37 -7.05
N PHE A 172 -26.54 12.80 -6.02
CA PHE A 172 -27.01 12.89 -4.65
C PHE A 172 -28.08 13.98 -4.44
N TYR A 173 -27.84 15.18 -4.94
CA TYR A 173 -28.79 16.29 -4.81
C TYR A 173 -29.85 16.32 -5.92
N GLY A 174 -29.50 15.87 -7.12
CA GLY A 174 -30.39 15.86 -8.28
C GLY A 174 -31.30 14.64 -8.30
N GLN A 175 -30.72 13.45 -8.48
CA GLN A 175 -31.51 12.22 -8.68
C GLN A 175 -32.08 11.65 -7.39
N LEU A 176 -31.28 11.58 -6.32
CA LEU A 176 -31.75 11.10 -5.01
C LEU A 176 -32.58 12.14 -4.25
N GLY A 177 -32.51 13.42 -4.65
CA GLY A 177 -33.30 14.50 -4.05
C GLY A 177 -32.92 14.82 -2.59
N VAL A 178 -31.69 14.51 -2.17
CA VAL A 178 -31.24 14.88 -0.82
C VAL A 178 -31.24 16.41 -0.69
N SER A 179 -31.66 16.94 0.46
CA SER A 179 -31.66 18.39 0.66
C SER A 179 -30.24 18.95 0.60
N LYS A 180 -30.08 20.05 -0.15
CA LYS A 180 -28.84 20.84 -0.23
C LYS A 180 -28.48 21.56 1.08
N ASP A 181 -29.39 21.58 2.05
CA ASP A 181 -29.09 22.06 3.41
C ASP A 181 -28.09 21.15 4.14
N TRP A 182 -27.95 19.89 3.68
CA TRP A 182 -26.94 18.95 4.17
C TRP A 182 -25.69 19.02 3.30
N LEU A 183 -24.60 19.50 3.88
CA LEU A 183 -23.29 19.43 3.24
C LEU A 183 -22.76 18.00 3.28
N TYR A 184 -22.49 17.42 2.11
CA TYR A 184 -21.78 16.14 2.03
C TYR A 184 -20.27 16.35 2.20
N ALA A 185 -19.67 15.72 3.21
CA ALA A 185 -18.23 15.69 3.39
C ALA A 185 -17.65 14.41 2.78
N THR A 186 -16.75 14.55 1.81
CA THR A 186 -16.08 13.41 1.14
C THR A 186 -15.06 12.72 2.04
N SER A 187 -14.62 13.37 3.12
CA SER A 187 -13.73 12.80 4.14
C SER A 187 -14.13 13.29 5.52
N ALA A 188 -14.19 12.39 6.50
CA ALA A 188 -14.45 12.77 7.88
C ALA A 188 -13.31 13.65 8.47
N TYR A 189 -12.09 13.54 7.94
CA TYR A 189 -10.95 14.36 8.36
C TYR A 189 -11.07 15.83 7.96
N SER A 190 -11.94 16.17 7.00
CA SER A 190 -12.22 17.58 6.69
C SER A 190 -13.10 18.25 7.75
N LYS A 191 -13.64 17.49 8.71
CA LYS A 191 -14.50 18.00 9.77
C LYS A 191 -13.68 18.42 10.98
N GLU A 192 -13.90 19.64 11.44
CA GLU A 192 -13.28 20.18 12.64
C GLU A 192 -13.51 19.25 13.85
N GLY A 193 -12.44 18.97 14.60
CA GLY A 193 -12.48 18.15 15.80
C GLY A 193 -12.61 16.64 15.56
N PHE A 194 -12.71 16.17 14.32
CA PHE A 194 -12.76 14.74 14.04
C PHE A 194 -11.44 14.06 14.43
N ARG A 195 -11.54 12.98 15.21
CA ARG A 195 -10.40 12.13 15.59
C ARG A 195 -10.82 10.68 15.42
N TRP A 196 -10.12 9.97 14.55
CA TRP A 196 -10.33 8.53 14.38
C TRP A 196 -9.78 7.78 15.59
N ASP A 197 -10.54 6.80 16.10
CA ASP A 197 -10.05 5.88 17.12
C ASP A 197 -9.34 4.71 16.41
N TRP A 198 -8.01 4.69 16.52
CA TRP A 198 -7.16 3.65 15.93
C TRP A 198 -7.01 2.42 16.82
N LYS A 199 -7.66 2.36 17.99
CA LYS A 199 -7.58 1.19 18.86
C LYS A 199 -8.23 -0.02 18.19
N HIS A 200 -7.61 -1.18 18.39
CA HIS A 200 -8.14 -2.46 17.94
C HIS A 200 -7.89 -3.55 18.98
N GLN A 201 -8.84 -4.48 19.13
CA GLN A 201 -8.72 -5.57 20.10
C GLN A 201 -7.80 -6.68 19.59
N GLY A 202 -7.15 -7.40 20.50
CA GLY A 202 -6.38 -8.61 20.16
C GLY A 202 -4.87 -8.40 19.99
N ASN A 203 -4.35 -7.19 20.25
CA ASN A 203 -2.91 -6.93 20.21
C ASN A 203 -2.41 -6.10 21.41
N ASN A 204 -3.03 -6.27 22.58
CA ASN A 204 -2.64 -5.59 23.81
C ASN A 204 -1.77 -6.49 24.69
N PHE A 205 -0.60 -5.97 25.09
CA PHE A 205 0.31 -6.62 26.01
C PHE A 205 0.68 -5.64 27.12
N TRP A 206 0.58 -6.08 28.38
CA TRP A 206 0.92 -5.25 29.54
C TRP A 206 0.19 -3.88 29.59
N GLY A 207 -1.01 -3.80 29.02
CA GLY A 207 -1.80 -2.56 28.96
C GLY A 207 -1.42 -1.61 27.81
N ALA A 208 -0.49 -2.00 26.93
CA ALA A 208 -0.11 -1.26 25.73
C ALA A 208 -0.46 -2.05 24.46
N ASP A 209 -0.94 -1.37 23.43
CA ASP A 209 -1.17 -1.99 22.13
C ASP A 209 0.17 -2.15 21.42
N ALA A 210 0.55 -3.39 21.10
CA ALA A 210 1.81 -3.68 20.41
C ALA A 210 1.80 -3.19 18.96
N ALA A 211 0.64 -3.19 18.32
CA ALA A 211 0.38 -2.60 17.01
C ALA A 211 -1.12 -2.53 16.74
N VAL A 212 -1.53 -1.64 15.83
CA VAL A 212 -2.89 -1.65 15.29
C VAL A 212 -2.92 -2.59 14.08
N THR A 213 -3.59 -3.74 14.23
CA THR A 213 -3.63 -4.78 13.18
C THR A 213 -4.94 -5.56 13.20
N THR A 214 -5.43 -5.93 12.01
CA THR A 214 -6.62 -6.79 11.81
C THR A 214 -6.26 -8.23 11.44
N LEU A 215 -4.96 -8.57 11.45
CA LEU A 215 -4.49 -9.93 11.15
C LEU A 215 -5.06 -10.99 12.08
N PRO A 216 -5.18 -10.78 13.41
CA PRO A 216 -5.82 -11.75 14.30
C PRO A 216 -7.27 -12.05 13.90
N ASP A 217 -8.05 -11.06 13.45
CA ASP A 217 -9.44 -11.27 13.02
C ASP A 217 -9.52 -12.10 11.73
N MET A 218 -8.59 -11.87 10.80
CA MET A 218 -8.49 -12.67 9.58
C MET A 218 -8.10 -14.11 9.92
N ALA A 219 -7.10 -14.28 10.79
CA ALA A 219 -6.65 -15.60 11.23
C ALA A 219 -7.78 -16.40 11.89
N GLU A 220 -8.53 -15.75 12.79
CA GLU A 220 -9.67 -16.36 13.47
C GLU A 220 -10.80 -16.70 12.49
N ALA A 221 -11.12 -15.79 11.55
CA ALA A 221 -12.17 -16.02 10.56
C ALA A 221 -11.83 -17.20 9.64
N LEU A 222 -10.61 -17.25 9.11
CA LEU A 222 -10.14 -18.34 8.26
C LEU A 222 -10.07 -19.67 9.03
N SER A 223 -9.76 -19.64 10.32
CA SER A 223 -9.72 -20.85 11.15
C SER A 223 -11.10 -21.44 11.43
N LYS A 224 -12.14 -20.59 11.52
CA LYS A 224 -13.51 -21.03 11.87
C LYS A 224 -14.36 -21.42 10.66
N ASP A 225 -14.20 -20.74 9.54
CA ASP A 225 -14.94 -21.03 8.32
C ASP A 225 -13.94 -21.58 7.27
N PRO A 226 -13.93 -22.90 7.01
CA PRO A 226 -13.01 -23.48 6.03
C PRO A 226 -13.39 -23.16 4.57
N HIS A 227 -14.54 -22.52 4.33
CA HIS A 227 -15.05 -22.21 3.00
C HIS A 227 -14.92 -20.74 2.61
N VAL A 228 -14.73 -19.83 3.57
CA VAL A 228 -14.53 -18.42 3.26
C VAL A 228 -13.23 -18.23 2.48
N LYS A 229 -13.29 -17.45 1.40
CA LYS A 229 -12.13 -17.02 0.60
C LYS A 229 -11.93 -15.51 0.71
N VAL A 230 -10.71 -15.03 0.50
CA VAL A 230 -10.40 -13.59 0.52
C VAL A 230 -9.71 -13.21 -0.79
N LEU A 231 -10.21 -12.20 -1.49
CA LEU A 231 -9.54 -11.59 -2.64
C LEU A 231 -8.91 -10.27 -2.20
N ILE A 232 -7.62 -10.11 -2.45
CA ILE A 232 -6.86 -8.88 -2.21
C ILE A 232 -6.36 -8.37 -3.56
N MET A 233 -6.67 -7.11 -3.86
CA MET A 233 -6.40 -6.48 -5.16
C MET A 233 -5.42 -5.34 -4.95
N ASN A 234 -4.17 -5.52 -5.42
CA ASN A 234 -3.04 -4.66 -5.11
C ASN A 234 -2.57 -3.84 -6.32
N GLY A 235 -2.31 -2.55 -6.13
CA GLY A 235 -1.64 -1.71 -7.13
C GLY A 235 -0.12 -1.74 -6.97
N TYR A 236 0.63 -1.94 -8.05
CA TYR A 236 2.10 -1.83 -8.03
C TYR A 236 2.60 -0.42 -7.70
N TYR A 237 1.78 0.60 -7.97
CA TYR A 237 2.13 2.01 -7.84
C TYR A 237 1.39 2.70 -6.67
N ASP A 238 0.83 1.91 -5.76
CA ASP A 238 0.12 2.37 -4.57
C ASP A 238 1.09 2.56 -3.41
N LEU A 239 1.50 3.80 -3.15
CA LEU A 239 2.36 4.16 -2.01
C LEU A 239 1.57 4.47 -0.74
N ALA A 240 0.24 4.46 -0.79
CA ALA A 240 -0.63 4.60 0.37
C ALA A 240 -0.75 3.29 1.14
N THR A 241 -0.86 2.18 0.40
CA THR A 241 -0.92 0.81 0.92
C THR A 241 -0.08 -0.09 0.03
N VAL A 242 1.20 -0.22 0.36
CA VAL A 242 2.18 -0.93 -0.46
C VAL A 242 1.89 -2.43 -0.53
N PHE A 243 1.91 -3.00 -1.75
CA PHE A 243 1.55 -4.40 -1.98
C PHE A 243 2.45 -5.37 -1.19
N TYR A 244 3.72 -5.04 -1.01
CA TYR A 244 4.65 -5.91 -0.31
C TYR A 244 4.44 -5.87 1.21
N GLY A 245 3.85 -4.79 1.74
CA GLY A 245 3.36 -4.75 3.12
C GLY A 245 2.22 -5.73 3.36
N VAL A 246 1.32 -5.87 2.38
CA VAL A 246 0.24 -6.86 2.39
C VAL A 246 0.78 -8.29 2.26
N GLU A 247 1.69 -8.53 1.31
CA GLU A 247 2.37 -9.83 1.16
C GLU A 247 3.03 -10.25 2.47
N HIS A 248 3.81 -9.37 3.08
CA HIS A 248 4.44 -9.58 4.38
C HIS A 248 3.40 -9.88 5.46
N SER A 249 2.32 -9.10 5.58
CA SER A 249 1.28 -9.33 6.56
C SER A 249 0.61 -10.71 6.41
N ILE A 250 0.31 -11.13 5.17
CA ILE A 250 -0.35 -12.42 4.91
C ILE A 250 0.60 -13.61 5.07
N SER A 251 1.87 -13.48 4.67
CA SER A 251 2.86 -14.55 4.85
C SER A 251 3.19 -14.82 6.32
N HIS A 252 2.86 -13.88 7.21
CA HIS A 252 3.01 -13.98 8.66
C HIS A 252 1.67 -14.22 9.39
N LEU A 253 0.63 -14.63 8.67
CA LEU A 253 -0.51 -15.28 9.32
C LEU A 253 -0.04 -16.65 9.81
N ASP A 254 -0.01 -16.85 11.13
CA ASP A 254 0.33 -18.12 11.80
C ASP A 254 -0.76 -19.19 11.57
N LEU A 255 -1.04 -19.50 10.31
CA LEU A 255 -2.04 -20.44 9.85
C LEU A 255 -1.43 -21.51 8.94
N PRO A 256 -1.98 -22.74 8.94
CA PRO A 256 -1.60 -23.76 7.97
C PRO A 256 -1.83 -23.30 6.53
N LYS A 257 -1.01 -23.82 5.60
CA LYS A 257 -1.07 -23.47 4.18
C LYS A 257 -2.46 -23.64 3.56
N GLU A 258 -3.23 -24.64 3.96
CA GLU A 258 -4.61 -24.86 3.48
C GLU A 258 -5.55 -23.68 3.79
N ALA A 259 -5.29 -22.91 4.85
CA ALA A 259 -6.06 -21.73 5.19
C ALA A 259 -5.58 -20.51 4.40
N THR A 260 -4.26 -20.34 4.25
CA THR A 260 -3.69 -19.21 3.49
C THR A 260 -3.87 -19.35 1.98
N ASP A 261 -4.00 -20.57 1.44
CA ASP A 261 -4.33 -20.84 0.03
C ASP A 261 -5.73 -20.33 -0.38
N ARG A 262 -6.58 -19.97 0.60
CA ARG A 262 -7.88 -19.32 0.36
C ARG A 262 -7.79 -17.80 0.25
N ILE A 263 -6.59 -17.24 0.42
CA ILE A 263 -6.28 -15.83 0.20
C ILE A 263 -5.68 -15.69 -1.20
N ILE A 264 -6.38 -14.97 -2.07
CA ILE A 264 -6.03 -14.76 -3.46
C ILE A 264 -5.52 -13.33 -3.59
N MET A 265 -4.29 -13.15 -4.04
CA MET A 265 -3.72 -11.83 -4.34
C MET A 265 -3.66 -11.62 -5.85
N THR A 266 -4.07 -10.42 -6.28
CA THR A 266 -3.98 -9.96 -7.68
C THR A 266 -3.24 -8.64 -7.74
N TYR A 267 -2.59 -8.36 -8.87
CA TYR A 267 -1.69 -7.23 -9.03
C TYR A 267 -2.01 -6.45 -10.31
N TYR A 268 -1.98 -5.13 -10.20
CA TYR A 268 -2.36 -4.22 -11.28
C TYR A 268 -1.27 -3.18 -11.49
N GLU A 269 -0.96 -2.89 -12.76
CA GLU A 269 -0.15 -1.73 -13.16
C GLU A 269 -0.95 -0.43 -12.98
N ALA A 270 -1.31 -0.14 -11.73
CA ALA A 270 -2.03 1.04 -11.27
C ALA A 270 -1.72 1.29 -9.78
N GLY A 271 -2.21 2.42 -9.24
CA GLY A 271 -2.19 2.69 -7.80
C GLY A 271 -3.46 2.25 -7.08
N HIS A 272 -3.83 3.03 -6.06
CA HIS A 272 -4.86 2.76 -5.05
C HIS A 272 -6.27 2.58 -5.60
N MET A 273 -6.56 3.20 -6.74
CA MET A 273 -7.83 3.08 -7.45
C MET A 273 -7.60 2.49 -8.84
N MET A 274 -7.22 1.23 -8.90
CA MET A 274 -6.84 0.52 -10.14
C MET A 274 -7.88 0.58 -11.26
N TYR A 275 -9.16 0.74 -10.92
CA TYR A 275 -10.26 0.94 -11.86
C TYR A 275 -10.25 2.32 -12.57
N THR A 276 -9.37 3.24 -12.18
CA THR A 276 -9.14 4.51 -12.89
C THR A 276 -8.23 4.35 -14.12
N HIS A 277 -7.52 3.23 -14.23
CA HIS A 277 -6.69 2.89 -15.39
C HIS A 277 -7.37 1.81 -16.24
N LEU A 278 -7.80 2.15 -17.45
CA LEU A 278 -8.68 1.29 -18.26
C LEU A 278 -8.19 -0.16 -18.46
N PRO A 279 -6.91 -0.43 -18.78
CA PRO A 279 -6.40 -1.80 -18.84
C PRO A 279 -6.56 -2.53 -17.49
N SER A 280 -6.17 -1.89 -16.38
CA SER A 280 -6.31 -2.45 -15.04
C SER A 280 -7.78 -2.61 -14.63
N ALA A 281 -8.68 -1.73 -15.05
CA ALA A 281 -10.11 -1.81 -14.78
C ALA A 281 -10.76 -3.02 -15.45
N LYS A 282 -10.32 -3.38 -16.66
CA LYS A 282 -10.77 -4.60 -17.35
C LYS A 282 -10.33 -5.85 -16.59
N LEU A 283 -9.04 -5.92 -16.24
CA LEU A 283 -8.50 -7.05 -15.46
C LEU A 283 -9.18 -7.14 -14.08
N PHE A 284 -9.35 -6.00 -13.40
CA PHE A 284 -10.03 -5.90 -12.10
C PHE A 284 -11.44 -6.48 -12.17
N ARG A 285 -12.20 -6.16 -13.23
CA ARG A 285 -13.54 -6.72 -13.45
C ARG A 285 -13.50 -8.22 -13.72
N GLU A 286 -12.53 -8.71 -14.47
CA GLU A 286 -12.38 -10.13 -14.79
C GLU A 286 -12.04 -10.95 -13.53
N ASP A 287 -11.11 -10.47 -12.72
CA ASP A 287 -10.72 -11.11 -11.45
C ASP A 287 -11.86 -11.09 -10.43
N LEU A 288 -12.58 -9.98 -10.32
CA LEU A 288 -13.81 -9.90 -9.51
C LEU A 288 -14.83 -10.94 -9.94
N LYS A 289 -15.12 -11.02 -11.24
CA LYS A 289 -16.09 -11.98 -11.78
C LYS A 289 -15.66 -13.40 -11.45
N LYS A 290 -14.40 -13.74 -11.72
CA LYS A 290 -13.83 -15.06 -11.44
C LYS A 290 -13.94 -15.42 -9.96
N PHE A 291 -13.59 -14.49 -9.07
CA PHE A 291 -13.69 -14.71 -7.62
C PHE A 291 -15.13 -14.91 -7.15
N ILE A 292 -16.07 -14.10 -7.63
CA ILE A 292 -17.49 -14.25 -7.32
C ILE A 292 -17.97 -15.63 -7.78
N GLU A 293 -17.70 -16.02 -9.03
CA GLU A 293 -18.10 -17.32 -9.58
C GLU A 293 -17.49 -18.50 -8.81
N ASP A 294 -16.23 -18.38 -8.35
CA ASP A 294 -15.51 -19.40 -7.56
C ASP A 294 -15.95 -19.48 -6.08
N THR A 295 -16.63 -18.45 -5.58
CA THR A 295 -17.15 -18.39 -4.21
C THR A 295 -18.64 -18.68 -4.12
N LEU A 296 -19.38 -18.60 -5.24
CA LEU A 296 -20.76 -19.07 -5.31
C LEU A 296 -20.80 -20.56 -4.95
N ARG A 297 -21.54 -20.89 -3.88
CA ARG A 297 -21.78 -22.29 -3.48
C ARG A 297 -22.45 -23.02 -4.65
N LYS A 298 -21.84 -24.11 -5.09
CA LYS A 298 -22.48 -25.13 -5.91
C LYS A 298 -23.12 -26.17 -5.02
#